data_AF-R9KAT6-F1
#
_entry.id   AF-R9KAT6-F1
#
_cell.length_a   1.000
_cell.length_b   1.000
_cell.length_c   1.000
_cell.angle_alpha   90.00
_cell.angle_beta   90.00
_cell.angle_gamma   90.00
#
_symmetry.space_group_name_H-M   'P 1'
#
loop_
_entity.id
_entity.type
_entity.pdbx_description
1 polymer ?
#
loop_
_entity_poly.entity_id
_entity_poly.type
_entity_poly.pdbx_seq_one_letter_code
_entity_poly.pdbx_strand_id
1 'polypeptide(L)'
;MSNENANLTKVIVPCRFSYLHCWEPNAVSDGDPKYSVSAIIPKSDTETIEKIKRAIEQAKKDSVSKWGGKVPANLKLPLRDGDIDRPEDEAYADSYFFNANSKQAPQVVDKNVQPILDQSEVYSGCYGRISVNFYGFSTNGNKGIAAGLGNIQKLRDGESLGGRTNAEDDFDAVEVDDEEDFLG
;
A
#
# COMPACT_ATOMS: atom_id res chain seq x y z
N MET A 1 -23.31 2.92 20.87
CA MET A 1 -22.75 2.10 21.96
C MET A 1 -21.51 1.42 21.42
N SER A 2 -20.35 1.99 21.72
CA SER A 2 -19.04 1.47 21.30
C SER A 2 -18.62 0.40 22.29
N ASN A 3 -18.67 -0.86 21.87
CA ASN A 3 -18.01 -1.94 22.58
C ASN A 3 -17.16 -2.67 21.55
N GLU A 4 -15.87 -2.83 21.87
CA GLU A 4 -14.98 -3.94 21.48
C GLU A 4 -13.55 -3.45 21.55
N ASN A 5 -12.70 -4.19 22.26
CA ASN A 5 -11.26 -3.99 22.39
C ASN A 5 -10.66 -3.31 21.15
N ALA A 6 -10.32 -2.02 21.26
CA ALA A 6 -9.62 -1.33 20.20
C ALA A 6 -8.33 -2.10 19.94
N ASN A 7 -8.24 -2.78 18.79
CA ASN A 7 -7.01 -3.44 18.39
C ASN A 7 -6.00 -2.32 18.10
N LEU A 8 -5.22 -1.97 19.12
CA LEU A 8 -4.30 -0.84 19.13
C LEU A 8 -3.19 -0.93 18.08
N THR A 9 -3.01 -2.10 17.46
CA THR A 9 -2.05 -2.31 16.37
C THR A 9 -2.68 -2.23 14.98
N LYS A 10 -4.02 -2.14 14.88
CA LYS A 10 -4.74 -1.97 13.61
C LYS A 10 -5.06 -0.48 13.38
N VAL A 11 -4.66 0.03 12.22
CA VAL A 11 -4.83 1.45 11.84
C VAL A 11 -5.45 1.52 10.44
N ILE A 12 -6.30 2.53 10.22
CA ILE A 12 -6.72 2.93 8.87
C ILE A 12 -5.83 4.10 8.45
N VAL A 13 -5.11 3.95 7.34
CA VAL A 13 -4.09 4.89 6.89
C VAL A 13 -4.54 5.50 5.57
N PRO A 14 -4.86 6.81 5.51
CA PRO A 14 -4.96 7.53 4.25
C PRO A 14 -3.57 7.66 3.62
N CYS A 15 -3.45 7.33 2.34
CA CYS A 15 -2.17 7.37 1.64
C CYS A 15 -2.35 7.49 0.12
N ARG A 16 -1.25 7.88 -0.55
CA ARG A 16 -1.07 7.64 -1.99
C ARG A 16 -0.51 6.24 -2.16
N PHE A 17 -1.04 5.49 -3.11
CA PHE A 17 -0.58 4.12 -3.36
C PHE A 17 0.60 4.15 -4.33
N SER A 18 1.69 3.47 -3.98
CA SER A 18 2.81 3.22 -4.89
C SER A 18 3.14 1.73 -4.89
N TYR A 19 3.67 1.22 -6.02
CA TYR A 19 3.92 -0.20 -6.25
C TYR A 19 2.74 -1.08 -5.80
N LEU A 20 1.53 -0.72 -6.25
CA LEU A 20 0.30 -1.37 -5.84
C LEU A 20 0.10 -2.71 -6.57
N HIS A 21 -0.02 -3.76 -5.78
CA HIS A 21 -0.32 -5.12 -6.21
C HIS A 21 -1.51 -5.66 -5.42
N CYS A 22 -2.71 -5.13 -5.69
CA CYS A 22 -3.95 -5.52 -4.99
C CYS A 22 -4.80 -6.53 -5.75
N TRP A 23 -4.68 -6.59 -7.07
CA TRP A 23 -5.44 -7.50 -7.93
C TRP A 23 -4.71 -8.82 -8.16
N GLU A 24 -3.40 -8.74 -8.34
CA GLU A 24 -2.53 -9.90 -8.51
C GLU A 24 -1.34 -9.78 -7.56
N PRO A 25 -0.96 -10.88 -6.88
CA PRO A 25 0.20 -10.87 -5.99
C PRO A 25 1.49 -10.79 -6.80
N ASN A 26 2.48 -10.05 -6.29
CA ASN A 26 3.79 -9.90 -6.92
C ASN A 26 4.90 -10.44 -6.01
N ALA A 27 5.90 -11.08 -6.60
CA ALA A 27 7.09 -11.54 -5.90
C ALA A 27 8.13 -10.42 -5.88
N VAL A 28 8.49 -9.96 -4.69
CA VAL A 28 9.63 -9.06 -4.52
C VAL A 28 10.88 -9.93 -4.42
N SER A 29 11.68 -9.96 -5.50
CA SER A 29 12.87 -10.83 -5.64
C SER A 29 12.50 -12.32 -5.56
N ASP A 30 13.27 -13.14 -4.83
CA ASP A 30 13.08 -14.60 -4.75
C ASP A 30 12.03 -15.03 -3.70
N GLY A 31 11.13 -14.14 -3.30
CA GLY A 31 10.12 -14.38 -2.27
C GLY A 31 8.79 -14.92 -2.80
N ASP A 32 7.97 -15.48 -1.90
CA ASP A 32 6.57 -15.82 -2.21
C ASP A 32 5.82 -14.60 -2.76
N PRO A 33 5.03 -14.73 -3.85
CA PRO A 33 4.15 -13.66 -4.32
C PRO A 33 3.19 -13.20 -3.24
N LYS A 34 3.02 -11.88 -3.10
CA LYS A 34 2.11 -11.27 -2.14
C LYS A 34 1.38 -10.07 -2.72
N TYR A 35 0.18 -9.86 -2.21
CA TYR A 35 -0.50 -8.58 -2.38
C TYR A 35 0.25 -7.53 -1.57
N SER A 36 0.48 -6.36 -2.15
CA SER A 36 1.31 -5.36 -1.49
C SER A 36 1.00 -3.94 -1.95
N VAL A 37 1.41 -2.99 -1.12
CA VAL A 37 1.39 -1.56 -1.42
C VAL A 37 2.50 -0.87 -0.64
N SER A 38 3.15 0.09 -1.28
CA SER A 38 3.93 1.13 -0.63
C SER A 38 3.01 2.30 -0.33
N ALA A 39 2.68 2.47 0.96
CA ALA A 39 1.76 3.51 1.41
C ALA A 39 2.52 4.80 1.68
N ILE A 40 2.32 5.82 0.85
CA ILE A 40 2.97 7.13 0.96
C ILE A 40 2.07 8.08 1.75
N ILE A 41 2.63 8.70 2.79
CA ILE A 41 1.93 9.56 3.74
C ILE A 41 2.68 10.89 3.83
N PRO A 42 2.05 12.02 3.48
CA PRO A 42 2.68 13.33 3.62
C PRO A 42 3.14 13.58 5.07
N LYS A 43 4.32 14.19 5.26
CA LYS A 43 4.82 14.56 6.60
C LYS A 43 3.89 15.51 7.34
N SER A 44 3.06 16.26 6.61
CA SER A 44 2.02 17.13 7.12
C SER A 44 0.83 16.40 7.78
N ASP A 45 0.59 15.11 7.48
CA ASP A 45 -0.44 14.30 8.15
C ASP A 45 0.08 13.74 9.49
N THR A 46 0.33 14.65 10.42
CA THR A 46 0.89 14.32 11.74
C THR A 46 -0.01 13.40 12.54
N GLU A 47 -1.34 13.49 12.35
CA GLU A 47 -2.30 12.65 13.05
C GLU A 47 -2.17 11.17 12.64
N THR A 48 -2.12 10.88 11.33
CA THR A 48 -1.92 9.51 10.84
C THR A 48 -0.56 8.97 11.26
N ILE A 49 0.50 9.80 11.15
CA ILE A 49 1.86 9.42 11.54
C ILE A 49 1.92 9.06 13.03
N GLU A 50 1.28 9.84 13.90
CA GLU A 50 1.21 9.54 15.34
C GLU A 50 0.46 8.24 15.62
N LYS A 51 -0.67 7.99 14.94
CA LYS A 51 -1.43 6.73 15.08
C LYS A 51 -0.58 5.53 14.70
N ILE A 52 0.17 5.62 13.59
CA ILE A 52 1.09 4.57 13.15
C ILE A 52 2.19 4.35 14.19
N LYS A 53 2.84 5.42 14.68
CA LYS A 53 3.89 5.33 15.71
C LYS A 53 3.36 4.65 16.98
N ARG A 54 2.16 5.02 17.45
CA ARG A 54 1.52 4.39 18.63
C ARG A 54 1.23 2.90 18.38
N ALA A 55 0.74 2.55 17.20
CA ALA A 55 0.47 1.16 16.84
C ALA A 55 1.76 0.32 16.74
N ILE A 56 2.85 0.88 16.22
CA ILE A 56 4.17 0.25 16.20
C ILE A 56 4.69 0.01 17.62
N GLU A 57 4.59 1.01 18.51
CA GLU A 57 5.00 0.86 19.91
C GLU A 57 4.17 -0.20 20.63
N GLN A 58 2.87 -0.27 20.38
CA GLN A 58 2.05 -1.35 20.92
C GLN A 58 2.48 -2.71 20.37
N ALA A 59 2.69 -2.83 19.06
CA ALA A 59 3.16 -4.07 18.43
C ALA A 59 4.51 -4.54 18.98
N LYS A 60 5.40 -3.60 19.38
CA LYS A 60 6.65 -3.92 20.08
C LYS A 60 6.38 -4.57 21.43
N LYS A 61 5.53 -3.97 22.26
CA LYS A 61 5.15 -4.50 23.58
C LYS A 61 4.56 -5.90 23.48
N ASP A 62 3.66 -6.10 22.51
CA ASP A 62 2.98 -7.39 22.31
C ASP A 62 3.93 -8.49 21.80
N SER A 63 5.07 -8.10 21.21
CA SER A 63 6.01 -9.02 20.56
C SER A 63 7.26 -9.33 21.38
N VAL A 64 7.39 -8.81 22.60
CA VAL A 64 8.56 -9.02 23.47
C VAL A 64 8.87 -10.50 23.69
N SER A 65 7.84 -11.33 23.88
CA SER A 65 7.98 -12.78 24.05
C SER A 65 8.58 -13.45 22.81
N LYS A 66 8.22 -12.99 21.59
CA LYS A 66 8.77 -13.49 20.32
C LYS A 66 10.27 -13.19 20.16
N TRP A 67 10.80 -12.23 20.91
CA TRP A 67 12.20 -11.80 20.82
C TRP A 67 13.08 -12.29 21.98
N GLY A 68 12.55 -13.15 22.85
CA GLY A 68 13.28 -13.70 23.99
C GLY A 68 13.19 -12.84 25.25
N GLY A 69 12.08 -12.12 25.44
CA GLY A 69 11.78 -11.40 26.68
C GLY A 69 12.31 -9.96 26.73
N LYS A 70 12.97 -9.47 25.67
CA LYS A 70 13.39 -8.06 25.55
C LYS A 70 13.29 -7.56 24.11
N VAL A 71 13.09 -6.26 23.95
CA VAL A 71 13.11 -5.60 22.64
C VAL A 71 14.57 -5.52 22.12
N PRO A 72 14.88 -6.05 20.92
CA PRO A 72 16.20 -5.91 20.31
C PRO A 72 16.57 -4.44 20.03
N ALA A 73 17.85 -4.08 20.16
CA ALA A 73 18.32 -2.73 19.86
C ALA A 73 18.28 -2.40 18.36
N ASN A 74 18.52 -3.40 17.51
CA ASN A 74 18.57 -3.31 16.05
C ASN A 74 17.24 -3.77 15.41
N LEU A 75 16.13 -3.23 15.89
CA LEU A 75 14.79 -3.63 15.44
C LEU A 75 14.44 -2.93 14.11
N LYS A 76 14.05 -3.71 13.10
CA LYS A 76 13.53 -3.16 11.84
C LYS A 76 12.14 -2.56 12.07
N LEU A 77 11.96 -1.30 11.72
CA LEU A 77 10.67 -0.60 11.80
C LEU A 77 10.09 -0.40 10.39
N PRO A 78 8.75 -0.44 10.23
CA PRO A 78 8.12 -0.39 8.92
C PRO A 78 8.04 1.04 8.36
N LEU A 79 7.94 2.05 9.24
CA LEU A 79 7.83 3.46 8.85
C LEU A 79 9.20 4.01 8.47
N ARG A 80 9.34 4.41 7.21
CA ARG A 80 10.56 4.90 6.56
C ARG A 80 10.38 6.32 6.07
N ASP A 81 11.48 7.05 5.94
CA ASP A 81 11.49 8.46 5.51
C ASP A 81 11.78 8.52 4.00
N GLY A 82 10.85 9.08 3.22
CA GLY A 82 10.96 9.15 1.77
C GLY A 82 12.13 10.02 1.30
N ASP A 83 12.40 11.12 2.00
CA ASP A 83 13.49 12.03 1.65
C ASP A 83 14.88 11.40 1.87
N ILE A 84 14.96 10.34 2.69
CA ILE A 84 16.21 9.63 3.00
C ILE A 84 16.35 8.35 2.18
N ASP A 85 15.29 7.55 2.10
CA ASP A 85 15.34 6.20 1.50
C ASP A 85 14.95 6.19 0.01
N ARG A 86 14.37 7.29 -0.50
CA ARG A 86 13.90 7.48 -1.88
C ARG A 86 14.15 8.92 -2.40
N PRO A 87 15.36 9.49 -2.25
CA PRO A 87 15.62 10.89 -2.60
C PRO A 87 15.44 11.20 -4.10
N GLU A 88 15.56 10.20 -4.97
CA GLU A 88 15.40 10.31 -6.42
C GLU A 88 13.96 10.15 -6.92
N ASP A 89 12.99 9.84 -6.05
CA ASP A 89 11.60 9.60 -6.43
C ASP A 89 10.70 10.71 -5.88
N GLU A 90 10.26 11.61 -6.76
CA GLU A 90 9.43 12.77 -6.41
C GLU A 90 8.12 12.38 -5.71
N ALA A 91 7.59 11.18 -5.95
CA ALA A 91 6.39 10.71 -5.27
C ALA A 91 6.60 10.53 -3.76
N TYR A 92 7.85 10.36 -3.32
CA TYR A 92 8.23 10.16 -1.92
C TYR A 92 8.78 11.43 -1.24
N ALA A 93 8.92 12.55 -1.96
CA ALA A 93 9.36 13.81 -1.38
C ALA A 93 8.40 14.30 -0.27
N ASP A 94 8.95 14.86 0.81
CA ASP A 94 8.23 15.33 2.00
C ASP A 94 7.21 14.32 2.56
N SER A 95 7.59 13.04 2.53
CA SER A 95 6.70 11.94 2.93
C SER A 95 7.39 10.94 3.86
N TYR A 96 6.56 10.27 4.67
CA TYR A 96 6.89 8.96 5.21
C TYR A 96 6.23 7.88 4.36
N PHE A 97 6.78 6.67 4.41
CA PHE A 97 6.15 5.53 3.76
C PHE A 97 6.40 4.22 4.51
N PHE A 98 5.56 3.23 4.25
CA PHE A 98 5.80 1.85 4.67
C PHE A 98 5.27 0.86 3.65
N ASN A 99 5.86 -0.33 3.64
CA ASN A 99 5.43 -1.41 2.77
C ASN A 99 4.49 -2.35 3.53
N ALA A 100 3.22 -2.42 3.13
CA ALA A 100 2.27 -3.38 3.65
C ALA A 100 2.11 -4.56 2.68
N ASN A 101 1.95 -5.78 3.21
CA ASN A 101 1.74 -6.96 2.38
C ASN A 101 0.80 -7.99 3.03
N SER A 102 0.20 -8.83 2.20
CA SER A 102 -0.66 -9.95 2.60
C SER A 102 -0.50 -11.13 1.64
N LYS A 103 -0.63 -12.35 2.16
CA LYS A 103 -0.80 -13.56 1.34
C LYS A 103 -2.23 -13.72 0.82
N GLN A 104 -3.19 -13.10 1.50
CA GLN A 104 -4.61 -13.12 1.15
C GLN A 104 -4.96 -11.88 0.33
N ALA A 105 -5.81 -12.04 -0.68
CA ALA A 105 -6.29 -10.94 -1.50
C ALA A 105 -7.02 -9.90 -0.63
N PRO A 106 -6.69 -8.61 -0.75
CA PRO A 106 -7.42 -7.56 -0.08
C PRO A 106 -8.82 -7.40 -0.69
N GLN A 107 -9.81 -7.01 0.11
CA GLN A 107 -11.04 -6.46 -0.46
C GLN A 107 -10.74 -5.03 -0.94
N VAL A 108 -11.09 -4.73 -2.18
CA VAL A 108 -10.90 -3.42 -2.80
C VAL A 108 -12.26 -2.77 -3.04
N VAL A 109 -12.49 -1.62 -2.41
CA VAL A 109 -13.80 -0.95 -2.41
C VAL A 109 -13.70 0.52 -2.78
N ASP A 110 -14.82 1.09 -3.20
CA ASP A 110 -14.97 2.52 -3.50
C ASP A 110 -15.24 3.35 -2.22
N LYS A 111 -15.48 4.66 -2.42
CA LYS A 111 -15.84 5.60 -1.34
C LYS A 111 -17.10 5.21 -0.55
N ASN A 112 -17.99 4.42 -1.16
CA ASN A 112 -19.24 3.94 -0.57
C ASN A 112 -19.12 2.51 -0.01
N VAL A 113 -17.90 1.98 0.06
CA VAL A 113 -17.60 0.61 0.54
C VAL A 113 -18.26 -0.46 -0.34
N GLN A 114 -18.44 -0.15 -1.63
CA GLN A 114 -18.89 -1.12 -2.63
C GLN A 114 -17.68 -1.75 -3.32
N PRO A 115 -17.69 -3.06 -3.60
CA PRO A 115 -16.62 -3.71 -4.35
C PRO A 115 -16.37 -3.00 -5.69
N ILE A 116 -15.11 -2.69 -5.97
CA ILE A 116 -14.71 -2.19 -7.28
C ILE A 116 -14.60 -3.38 -8.24
N LEU A 117 -15.32 -3.30 -9.36
CA LEU A 117 -15.37 -4.36 -10.36
C LEU A 117 -14.37 -4.13 -11.50
N ASP A 118 -14.16 -2.87 -11.87
CA ASP A 118 -13.15 -2.48 -12.85
C ASP A 118 -11.80 -2.29 -12.16
N GLN A 119 -10.85 -3.16 -12.44
CA GLN A 119 -9.52 -3.13 -11.81
C GLN A 119 -8.72 -1.88 -12.20
N SER A 120 -9.02 -1.26 -13.35
CA SER A 120 -8.33 -0.05 -13.82
C SER A 120 -8.57 1.16 -12.93
N GLU A 121 -9.68 1.18 -12.17
CA GLU A 121 -10.01 2.23 -11.21
C GLU A 121 -9.00 2.33 -10.06
N VAL A 122 -8.21 1.30 -9.79
CA VAL A 122 -7.27 1.27 -8.66
C VAL A 122 -5.86 0.94 -9.16
N TYR A 123 -5.00 1.95 -9.16
CA TYR A 123 -3.67 1.92 -9.76
C TYR A 123 -2.62 2.60 -8.87
N SER A 124 -1.35 2.37 -9.17
CA SER A 124 -0.25 3.08 -8.50
C SER A 124 -0.31 4.56 -8.86
N GLY A 125 -0.45 5.43 -7.86
CA GLY A 125 -0.58 6.88 -8.02
C GLY A 125 -1.91 7.43 -7.51
N CYS A 126 -2.96 6.59 -7.46
CA CYS A 126 -4.24 7.01 -6.90
C CYS A 126 -4.20 7.14 -5.37
N TYR A 127 -5.23 7.77 -4.81
CA TYR A 127 -5.31 8.03 -3.37
C TYR A 127 -6.45 7.26 -2.74
N GLY A 128 -6.19 6.76 -1.55
CA GLY A 128 -7.16 5.95 -0.82
C GLY A 128 -6.82 5.77 0.64
N ARG A 129 -7.41 4.74 1.24
CA ARG A 129 -7.12 4.30 2.59
C ARG A 129 -6.82 2.81 2.58
N ILE A 130 -5.89 2.39 3.41
CA ILE A 130 -5.66 0.97 3.68
C ILE A 130 -5.93 0.68 5.15
N SER A 131 -6.51 -0.49 5.43
CA SER A 131 -6.41 -1.06 6.77
C SER A 131 -5.10 -1.82 6.89
N VAL A 132 -4.36 -1.54 7.96
CA VAL A 132 -3.06 -2.15 8.23
C VAL A 132 -3.02 -2.66 9.66
N ASN A 133 -2.41 -3.81 9.87
CA ASN A 133 -2.15 -4.35 11.20
C ASN A 133 -0.64 -4.47 11.42
N PHE A 134 -0.11 -3.81 12.45
CA PHE A 134 1.31 -3.86 12.79
C PHE A 134 1.59 -5.04 13.73
N TYR A 135 2.63 -5.83 13.45
CA TYR A 135 2.95 -6.99 14.25
C TYR A 135 4.45 -7.30 14.27
N GLY A 136 4.95 -7.86 15.38
CA GLY A 136 6.34 -8.28 15.45
C GLY A 136 6.61 -9.59 14.70
N PHE A 137 7.75 -9.62 14.01
CA PHE A 137 8.29 -10.77 13.32
C PHE A 137 9.69 -11.13 13.83
N SER A 138 10.08 -12.39 13.61
CA SER A 138 11.41 -12.93 13.84
C SER A 138 11.66 -14.02 12.79
N THR A 139 12.30 -13.67 11.68
CA THR A 139 12.45 -14.54 10.51
C THR A 139 13.84 -14.38 9.91
N ASN A 140 14.53 -15.49 9.62
CA ASN A 140 15.85 -15.50 8.99
C ASN A 140 16.86 -14.56 9.67
N GLY A 141 16.90 -14.57 11.00
CA GLY A 141 17.76 -13.68 11.80
C GLY A 141 17.29 -12.22 11.89
N ASN A 142 16.32 -11.80 11.08
CA ASN A 142 15.75 -10.45 11.14
C ASN A 142 14.61 -10.38 12.16
N LYS A 143 14.64 -9.35 13.00
CA LYS A 143 13.59 -9.04 13.98
C LYS A 143 13.09 -7.63 13.72
N GLY A 144 11.78 -7.43 13.82
CA GLY A 144 11.19 -6.14 13.50
C GLY A 144 9.69 -6.10 13.72
N ILE A 145 9.10 -4.96 13.38
CA ILE A 145 7.67 -4.80 13.19
C ILE A 145 7.39 -4.79 11.68
N ALA A 146 6.42 -5.58 11.26
CA ALA A 146 5.91 -5.61 9.90
C ALA A 146 4.53 -4.95 9.83
N ALA A 147 4.13 -4.57 8.61
CA ALA A 147 2.81 -4.03 8.29
C ALA A 147 2.03 -5.07 7.46
N GLY A 148 0.99 -5.66 8.05
CA GLY A 148 0.09 -6.58 7.37
C GLY A 148 -1.00 -5.80 6.63
N LEU A 149 -1.11 -5.99 5.32
CA LEU A 149 -2.13 -5.38 4.49
C LEU A 149 -3.50 -6.04 4.77
N GLY A 150 -4.51 -5.22 5.04
CA GLY A 150 -5.91 -5.62 5.09
C GLY A 150 -6.65 -5.18 3.82
N ASN A 151 -7.80 -4.55 3.99
CA ASN A 151 -8.64 -4.02 2.90
C ASN A 151 -8.13 -2.66 2.39
N ILE A 152 -8.51 -2.34 1.15
CA ILE A 152 -8.15 -1.12 0.42
C ILE A 152 -9.45 -0.38 0.04
N GLN A 153 -9.49 0.92 0.26
CA GLN A 153 -10.56 1.81 -0.17
C GLN A 153 -9.99 2.89 -1.09
N LYS A 154 -10.43 2.93 -2.36
CA LYS A 154 -10.14 4.03 -3.30
C LYS A 154 -10.97 5.25 -2.93
N LEU A 155 -10.37 6.45 -2.95
CA LEU A 155 -11.06 7.71 -2.67
C LEU A 155 -11.07 8.67 -3.84
N ARG A 156 -9.94 8.82 -4.54
CA ARG A 156 -9.82 9.73 -5.67
C ARG A 156 -8.63 9.38 -6.55
N ASP A 157 -8.65 9.87 -7.77
CA ASP A 157 -7.54 9.76 -8.71
C ASP A 157 -6.34 10.61 -8.31
N GLY A 158 -5.23 10.28 -8.95
CA GLY A 158 -3.96 10.96 -8.85
C GLY A 158 -3.15 10.66 -10.11
N GLU A 159 -2.08 11.41 -10.32
CA GLU A 159 -1.13 11.09 -11.39
C GLU A 159 -0.59 9.67 -11.22
N SER A 160 -0.61 8.91 -12.31
CA SER A 160 -0.10 7.54 -12.36
C SER A 160 1.39 7.51 -12.04
N LEU A 161 1.78 6.61 -11.14
CA LEU A 161 3.18 6.36 -10.78
C LEU A 161 3.74 5.11 -11.49
N GLY A 162 2.98 4.52 -12.41
CA GLY A 162 3.44 3.43 -13.27
C GLY A 162 3.89 3.96 -14.62
N GLY A 163 4.96 3.38 -15.19
CA GLY A 163 5.47 3.72 -16.53
C GLY A 163 4.59 3.23 -17.69
N ARG A 164 3.26 3.13 -17.50
CA ARG A 164 2.31 2.86 -18.59
C ARG A 164 1.74 4.20 -19.03
N THR A 165 1.97 4.57 -20.28
CA THR A 165 1.25 5.60 -21.01
C THR A 165 -0.21 5.17 -21.20
N ASN A 166 -1.14 6.12 -21.27
CA ASN A 166 -2.53 5.76 -21.57
C ASN A 166 -2.62 5.30 -23.01
N ALA A 167 -3.54 4.39 -23.31
CA ALA A 167 -3.77 3.95 -24.69
C ALA A 167 -4.10 5.14 -25.62
N GLU A 168 -4.78 6.17 -25.11
CA GLU A 168 -5.08 7.42 -25.84
C GLU A 168 -3.82 8.24 -26.14
N ASP A 169 -2.75 8.10 -25.35
CA ASP A 169 -1.46 8.73 -25.62
C ASP A 169 -0.64 7.93 -26.64
N ASP A 170 -0.92 6.62 -26.78
CA ASP A 170 -0.17 5.68 -27.62
C ASP A 170 -0.82 5.45 -29.00
N PHE A 171 -2.14 5.60 -29.12
CA PHE A 171 -2.91 5.27 -30.32
C PHE A 171 -3.83 6.41 -30.76
N ASP A 172 -3.68 6.83 -32.01
CA ASP A 172 -4.69 7.63 -32.70
C ASP A 172 -5.87 6.74 -33.14
N ALA A 173 -7.07 7.30 -33.20
CA ALA A 173 -8.22 6.61 -33.77
C ALA A 173 -7.96 6.31 -35.25
N VAL A 174 -8.09 5.04 -35.63
CA VAL A 174 -8.06 4.65 -37.05
C VAL A 174 -9.43 4.94 -37.64
N GLU A 175 -9.53 5.96 -38.48
CA GLU A 175 -10.69 6.13 -39.35
C GLU A 175 -10.71 4.95 -40.34
N VAL A 176 -11.72 4.09 -40.20
CA VAL A 176 -11.97 3.03 -41.17
C VAL A 176 -12.77 3.69 -42.29
N ASP A 177 -12.13 3.96 -43.42
CA ASP A 177 -12.86 4.31 -44.64
C ASP A 177 -13.68 3.09 -45.05
N ASP A 178 -14.99 3.12 -44.79
CA ASP A 178 -15.98 2.15 -45.27
C ASP A 178 -16.20 2.27 -46.80
N GLU A 179 -15.11 2.33 -47.58
CA GLU A 179 -15.14 2.31 -49.04
C GLU A 179 -13.96 1.47 -49.57
N GLU A 180 -14.09 0.14 -49.57
CA GLU A 180 -13.63 -0.79 -50.63
C GLU A 180 -13.64 -2.25 -50.13
N ASP A 181 -14.79 -2.93 -50.24
CA ASP A 181 -14.86 -4.30 -50.84
C ASP A 181 -16.30 -4.86 -50.97
N PHE A 182 -17.27 -4.01 -51.32
CA PHE A 182 -18.51 -4.47 -51.91
C PHE A 182 -18.41 -4.27 -53.43
N LEU A 183 -17.70 -5.17 -54.14
CA LEU A 183 -17.92 -5.61 -55.53
C LEU A 183 -16.64 -6.24 -56.13
N GLY A 184 -16.60 -7.57 -56.17
CA GLY A 184 -15.64 -8.38 -56.94
C GLY A 184 -16.05 -9.85 -57.00
#